data_AF-A0A2T1NFC2-F1
#
_entry.id   AF-A0A2T1NFC2-F1
#
_cell.length_a   1.000
_cell.length_b   1.000
_cell.length_c   1.000
_cell.angle_alpha   90.00
_cell.angle_beta   90.00
_cell.angle_gamma   90.00
#
_symmetry.space_group_name_H-M   'P 1'
#
loop_
_entity.id
_entity.type
_entity.pdbx_description
1 polymer ?
#
loop_
_entity_poly.entity_id
_entity_poly.type
_entity_poly.pdbx_seq_one_letter_code
_entity_poly.pdbx_strand_id
1 'polypeptide(L)'
;MTTKTKKTGLIAILSIIVLIAGYFITKTSILNKVENYLSNLPEHIELQYKSIDLDLLNGNFKIQEVLLTVKGKTTEKINTQLEFKTLSIKDFSYWNYWKNNTIDVENINVKSPKITHFYNKQVSSKDFNTQIKNQVKKPIYIESFSVENANVEIFDFNTEDVLFKSEQLNLSTSNIVFNANTSNAKVPFRFEEFKLSTNNMFYVLNDFENLTVNKTEVHKNNATFFDLKIKTKYEKQELSKHLKVERDYYDLNVEEIVVNDFATNFKNDSVFSFTTENIVIKQPNFNIYRDKLVADDLSVKPMYSKQLRDLNFDLKVKNVQIKNAFITYEEKVKQDKPAGQIKFTNLNANISHLGNAFTNLGTTKIDVTSKFMDNSNLKVSWDFDVNNQLDQFVFKADIGVLNASQLNQFMEPNLNIRLDGQLQKTYFTINGNSDVSNIDLKTKYENFDIIVLKENGEEKNKFLSGLINLFVSNNSNDQSDNFRKATAKNIQRVKHKSVFNFIWINIRAGLKEAML
;
A
#
# COMPACT_ATOMS: atom_id res chain seq x y z
N MET A 1 -70.47 36.85 -18.74
CA MET A 1 -70.15 35.50 -18.20
C MET A 1 -71.42 34.89 -17.62
N THR A 2 -71.88 33.78 -18.22
CA THR A 2 -73.06 33.02 -17.80
C THR A 2 -72.88 32.41 -16.40
N THR A 3 -73.96 32.22 -15.65
CA THR A 3 -73.95 31.65 -14.28
C THR A 3 -73.24 30.30 -14.17
N LYS A 4 -73.16 29.53 -15.27
CA LYS A 4 -72.34 28.30 -15.39
C LYS A 4 -70.84 28.56 -15.33
N THR A 5 -70.32 29.59 -15.99
CA THR A 5 -68.88 29.93 -16.00
C THR A 5 -68.40 30.46 -14.64
N LYS A 6 -69.27 31.14 -13.87
CA LYS A 6 -68.99 31.54 -12.48
C LYS A 6 -68.95 30.34 -11.52
N LYS A 7 -69.85 29.37 -11.66
CA LYS A 7 -69.87 28.15 -10.83
C LYS A 7 -68.67 27.24 -11.11
N THR A 8 -68.29 27.05 -12.38
CA THR A 8 -67.09 26.27 -12.73
C THR A 8 -65.81 26.95 -12.26
N GLY A 9 -65.73 28.28 -12.34
CA GLY A 9 -64.60 29.04 -11.78
C GLY A 9 -64.50 28.92 -10.26
N LEU A 10 -65.63 28.99 -9.55
CA LEU A 10 -65.67 28.80 -8.09
C LEU A 10 -65.23 27.39 -7.67
N ILE A 11 -65.70 26.36 -8.38
CA ILE A 11 -65.30 24.96 -8.15
C ILE A 11 -63.79 24.78 -8.39
N ALA A 12 -63.25 25.37 -9.46
CA ALA A 12 -61.82 25.31 -9.73
C ALA A 12 -60.99 25.97 -8.60
N ILE A 13 -61.42 27.14 -8.11
CA ILE A 13 -60.76 27.83 -7.00
C ILE A 13 -60.83 27.01 -5.70
N LEU A 14 -62.00 26.46 -5.36
CA LEU A 14 -62.19 25.58 -4.21
C LEU A 14 -61.32 24.33 -4.29
N SER A 15 -61.25 23.70 -5.46
CA SER A 15 -60.36 22.55 -5.70
C SER A 15 -58.89 22.92 -5.49
N ILE A 16 -58.46 24.10 -5.96
CA ILE A 16 -57.09 24.59 -5.74
C ILE A 16 -56.82 24.83 -4.25
N ILE A 17 -57.74 25.44 -3.52
CA ILE A 17 -57.60 25.68 -2.07
C ILE A 17 -57.51 24.35 -1.32
N VAL A 18 -58.34 23.37 -1.65
CA VAL A 18 -58.31 22.03 -1.04
C VAL A 18 -56.99 21.32 -1.35
N LEU A 19 -56.46 21.44 -2.57
CA LEU A 19 -55.15 20.88 -2.94
C LEU A 19 -54.01 21.54 -2.17
N ILE A 20 -54.03 22.88 -2.04
CA ILE A 20 -53.03 23.63 -1.27
C ILE A 20 -53.10 23.26 0.22
N ALA A 21 -54.29 23.23 0.82
CA ALA A 21 -54.48 22.83 2.21
C ALA A 21 -54.04 21.37 2.43
N GLY A 22 -54.43 20.47 1.53
CA GLY A 22 -54.00 19.06 1.54
C GLY A 22 -52.47 18.93 1.45
N TYR A 23 -51.80 19.73 0.62
CA TYR A 23 -50.34 19.78 0.53
C TYR A 23 -49.70 20.19 1.87
N PHE A 24 -50.18 21.25 2.54
CA PHE A 24 -49.61 21.67 3.82
C PHE A 24 -49.89 20.67 4.96
N ILE A 25 -51.07 20.06 4.99
CA ILE A 25 -51.43 19.02 5.96
C ILE A 25 -50.53 17.79 5.79
N THR A 26 -50.36 17.32 4.54
CA THR A 26 -49.51 16.15 4.24
C THR A 26 -48.04 16.42 4.54
N LYS A 27 -47.51 17.61 4.16
CA LYS A 27 -46.15 18.04 4.51
C LYS A 27 -45.94 18.01 6.02
N THR A 28 -46.84 18.60 6.79
CA THR A 28 -46.77 18.63 8.26
C THR A 28 -46.84 17.22 8.86
N SER A 29 -47.74 16.37 8.35
CA SER A 29 -47.89 14.99 8.82
C SER A 29 -46.61 14.15 8.58
N ILE A 30 -45.98 14.29 7.42
CA ILE A 30 -44.74 13.58 7.08
C ILE A 30 -43.58 14.10 7.95
N LEU A 31 -43.44 15.42 8.09
CA LEU A 31 -42.42 16.02 8.97
C LEU A 31 -42.57 15.50 10.41
N ASN A 32 -43.76 15.55 11.00
CA ASN A 32 -43.99 15.04 12.35
C ASN A 32 -43.64 13.55 12.49
N LYS A 33 -43.90 12.72 11.46
CA LYS A 33 -43.50 11.30 11.47
C LYS A 33 -41.99 11.13 11.43
N VAL A 34 -41.30 11.92 10.62
CA VAL A 34 -39.83 11.91 10.54
C VAL A 34 -39.25 12.36 11.89
N GLU A 35 -39.69 13.49 12.43
CA GLU A 35 -39.21 14.02 13.71
C GLU A 35 -39.47 13.05 14.88
N ASN A 36 -40.66 12.42 14.92
CA ASN A 36 -40.96 11.38 15.92
C ASN A 36 -40.05 10.16 15.78
N TYR A 37 -39.70 9.75 14.56
CA TYR A 37 -38.78 8.64 14.35
C TYR A 37 -37.36 9.00 14.80
N LEU A 38 -36.90 10.21 14.46
CA LEU A 38 -35.58 10.71 14.84
C LEU A 38 -35.45 10.97 16.35
N SER A 39 -36.57 11.23 17.04
CA SER A 39 -36.61 11.44 18.50
C SER A 39 -36.66 10.13 19.30
N ASN A 40 -37.06 9.02 18.66
CA ASN A 40 -37.22 7.70 19.31
C ASN A 40 -36.12 6.72 18.89
N LEU A 41 -34.88 7.19 18.85
CA LEU A 41 -33.72 6.34 18.59
C LEU A 41 -33.36 5.51 19.85
N PRO A 42 -32.69 4.35 19.70
CA PRO A 42 -32.20 3.57 20.82
C PRO A 42 -31.31 4.41 21.76
N GLU A 43 -31.32 4.14 23.07
CA GLU A 43 -30.61 4.96 24.10
C GLU A 43 -29.10 5.17 23.84
N HIS A 44 -28.46 4.24 23.13
CA HIS A 44 -27.03 4.34 22.78
C HIS A 44 -26.76 5.18 21.52
N ILE A 45 -27.80 5.78 20.92
CA ILE A 45 -27.72 6.61 19.71
C ILE A 45 -28.37 7.96 20.02
N GLU A 46 -27.56 9.01 19.96
CA GLU A 46 -27.99 10.39 20.13
C GLU A 46 -27.90 11.11 18.79
N LEU A 47 -28.98 11.77 18.37
CA LEU A 47 -29.05 12.53 17.12
C LEU A 47 -29.51 13.96 17.41
N GLN A 48 -28.74 14.93 16.90
CA GLN A 48 -29.08 16.34 16.92
C GLN A 48 -29.06 16.89 15.49
N TYR A 49 -29.95 17.84 15.19
CA TYR A 49 -30.00 18.53 13.90
C TYR A 49 -30.60 19.92 14.07
N LYS A 50 -30.24 20.87 13.18
CA LYS A 50 -30.78 22.24 13.22
C LYS A 50 -32.13 22.37 12.54
N SER A 51 -32.29 21.76 11.37
CA SER A 51 -33.49 21.89 10.57
C SER A 51 -33.65 20.73 9.59
N ILE A 52 -34.91 20.43 9.27
CA ILE A 52 -35.35 19.54 8.20
C ILE A 52 -36.21 20.36 7.24
N ASP A 53 -35.93 20.26 5.95
CA ASP A 53 -36.76 20.79 4.89
C ASP A 53 -37.25 19.67 3.98
N LEU A 54 -38.52 19.78 3.58
CA LEU A 54 -39.23 18.79 2.79
C LEU A 54 -40.04 19.50 1.71
N ASP A 55 -39.71 19.21 0.45
CA ASP A 55 -40.49 19.59 -0.71
C ASP A 55 -41.17 18.34 -1.27
N LEU A 56 -42.46 18.20 -0.96
CA LEU A 56 -43.23 17.03 -1.40
C LEU A 56 -43.48 17.02 -2.90
N LEU A 57 -43.51 18.17 -3.58
CA LEU A 57 -43.84 18.23 -5.01
C LEU A 57 -42.68 17.67 -5.83
N ASN A 58 -41.46 18.08 -5.51
CA ASN A 58 -40.26 17.64 -6.21
C ASN A 58 -39.60 16.42 -5.55
N GLY A 59 -40.12 15.92 -4.43
CA GLY A 59 -39.50 14.79 -3.72
C GLY A 59 -38.14 15.11 -3.12
N ASN A 60 -37.91 16.38 -2.72
CA ASN A 60 -36.65 16.79 -2.12
C ASN A 60 -36.73 16.75 -0.60
N PHE A 61 -35.67 16.24 0.02
CA PHE A 61 -35.49 16.24 1.47
C PHE A 61 -34.11 16.77 1.81
N LYS A 62 -34.01 17.63 2.83
CA LYS A 62 -32.75 18.19 3.28
C LYS A 62 -32.71 18.24 4.80
N ILE A 63 -31.61 17.79 5.40
CA ILE A 63 -31.34 17.93 6.83
C ILE A 63 -30.01 18.67 7.03
N GLN A 64 -29.95 19.58 8.01
CA GLN A 64 -28.83 20.50 8.21
C GLN A 64 -28.23 20.42 9.61
N GLU A 65 -26.91 20.63 9.69
CA GLU A 65 -26.11 20.65 10.93
C GLU A 65 -26.40 19.43 11.81
N VAL A 66 -26.14 18.23 11.26
CA VAL A 66 -26.41 16.97 11.94
C VAL A 66 -25.22 16.55 12.78
N LEU A 67 -25.50 16.10 14.00
CA LEU A 67 -24.55 15.41 14.88
C LEU A 67 -25.17 14.09 15.35
N LEU A 68 -24.60 12.98 14.91
CA LEU A 68 -24.95 11.63 15.34
C LEU A 68 -23.83 11.08 16.24
N THR A 69 -24.18 10.66 17.45
CA THR A 69 -23.26 10.03 18.41
C THR A 69 -23.74 8.63 18.72
N VAL A 70 -22.88 7.63 18.53
CA VAL A 70 -23.13 6.23 18.87
C VAL A 70 -22.22 5.84 20.02
N LYS A 71 -22.82 5.45 21.14
CA LYS A 71 -22.12 4.97 22.34
C LYS A 71 -22.07 3.45 22.38
N GLY A 72 -21.08 2.90 23.07
CA GLY A 72 -21.03 1.47 23.36
C GLY A 72 -22.11 1.08 24.35
N LYS A 73 -22.89 0.03 24.03
CA LYS A 73 -24.01 -0.45 24.85
C LYS A 73 -23.61 -0.81 26.29
N THR A 74 -22.37 -1.24 26.49
CA THR A 74 -21.83 -1.65 27.80
C THR A 74 -20.84 -0.65 28.39
N THR A 75 -20.12 0.10 27.55
CA THR A 75 -19.06 1.01 27.99
C THR A 75 -19.57 2.42 28.25
N GLU A 76 -20.73 2.80 27.67
CA GLU A 76 -21.30 4.15 27.63
C GLU A 76 -20.39 5.24 27.00
N LYS A 77 -19.16 4.86 26.60
CA LYS A 77 -18.22 5.70 25.88
C LYS A 77 -18.63 5.86 24.42
N ILE A 78 -18.22 6.98 23.82
CA ILE A 78 -18.43 7.25 22.40
C ILE A 78 -17.63 6.24 21.57
N ASN A 79 -18.32 5.53 20.70
CA ASN A 79 -17.71 4.63 19.72
C ASN A 79 -17.56 5.33 18.36
N THR A 80 -18.59 6.07 17.94
CA THR A 80 -18.60 6.77 16.65
C THR A 80 -19.32 8.09 16.77
N GLN A 81 -18.76 9.12 16.17
CA GLN A 81 -19.41 10.41 15.98
C GLN A 81 -19.41 10.74 14.48
N LEU A 82 -20.57 11.13 13.95
CA LEU A 82 -20.75 11.58 12.58
C LEU A 82 -21.41 12.96 12.61
N GLU A 83 -20.68 13.96 12.17
CA GLU A 83 -21.17 15.32 11.96
C GLU A 83 -21.26 15.59 10.46
N PHE A 84 -22.26 16.35 9.99
CA PHE A 84 -22.24 16.88 8.63
C PHE A 84 -23.10 18.14 8.49
N LYS A 85 -22.68 19.05 7.60
CA LYS A 85 -23.39 20.33 7.38
C LYS A 85 -24.74 20.13 6.70
N THR A 86 -24.80 19.23 5.72
CA THR A 86 -26.01 18.99 4.96
C THR A 86 -26.03 17.59 4.38
N LEU A 87 -27.16 16.91 4.50
CA LEU A 87 -27.54 15.78 3.66
C LEU A 87 -28.75 16.20 2.84
N SER A 88 -28.66 16.05 1.51
CA SER A 88 -29.74 16.37 0.58
C SER A 88 -30.08 15.13 -0.24
N ILE A 89 -31.36 14.81 -0.31
CA ILE A 89 -31.97 13.85 -1.22
C ILE A 89 -32.79 14.66 -2.21
N LYS A 90 -32.60 14.44 -3.50
CA LYS A 90 -33.40 15.08 -4.56
C LYS A 90 -34.12 14.07 -5.42
N ASP A 91 -35.32 14.46 -5.83
CA ASP A 91 -36.15 13.74 -6.80
C ASP A 91 -36.44 12.29 -6.36
N PHE A 92 -36.96 12.13 -5.15
CA PHE A 92 -37.54 10.86 -4.71
C PHE A 92 -38.79 10.51 -5.53
N SER A 93 -38.78 9.33 -6.17
CA SER A 93 -39.90 8.90 -7.03
C SER A 93 -41.04 8.28 -6.24
N TYR A 94 -42.04 9.09 -5.89
CA TYR A 94 -43.27 8.61 -5.26
C TYR A 94 -44.02 7.58 -6.12
N TRP A 95 -43.96 7.73 -7.45
CA TRP A 95 -44.61 6.81 -8.38
C TRP A 95 -43.96 5.42 -8.33
N ASN A 96 -42.63 5.34 -8.34
CA ASN A 96 -41.92 4.07 -8.22
C ASN A 96 -42.14 3.45 -6.84
N TYR A 97 -42.14 4.26 -5.78
CA TYR A 97 -42.44 3.81 -4.43
C TYR A 97 -43.83 3.17 -4.27
N TRP A 98 -44.85 3.76 -4.89
CA TRP A 98 -46.23 3.28 -4.81
C TRP A 98 -46.52 2.14 -5.78
N LYS A 99 -46.11 2.25 -7.05
CA LYS A 99 -46.45 1.29 -8.11
C LYS A 99 -45.46 0.12 -8.22
N ASN A 100 -44.17 0.41 -8.14
CA ASN A 100 -43.10 -0.58 -8.37
C ASN A 100 -42.55 -1.15 -7.06
N ASN A 101 -42.92 -0.57 -5.92
CA ASN A 101 -42.46 -0.96 -4.58
C ASN A 101 -40.93 -0.84 -4.41
N THR A 102 -40.33 0.15 -5.08
CA THR A 102 -38.88 0.44 -5.04
C THR A 102 -38.61 1.81 -4.44
N ILE A 103 -37.40 2.04 -3.94
CA ILE A 103 -36.94 3.35 -3.49
C ILE A 103 -36.00 3.88 -4.56
N ASP A 104 -36.43 4.89 -5.29
CA ASP A 104 -35.68 5.47 -6.39
C ASP A 104 -35.41 6.94 -6.08
N VAL A 105 -34.14 7.32 -6.13
CA VAL A 105 -33.65 8.66 -5.83
C VAL A 105 -32.67 9.09 -6.91
N GLU A 106 -32.84 10.29 -7.45
CA GLU A 106 -31.91 10.81 -8.44
C GLU A 106 -30.56 11.17 -7.79
N ASN A 107 -30.58 12.01 -6.76
CA ASN A 107 -29.35 12.51 -6.14
C ASN A 107 -29.35 12.41 -4.62
N ILE A 108 -28.28 11.85 -4.06
CA ILE A 108 -27.95 11.94 -2.63
C ILE A 108 -26.61 12.66 -2.50
N ASN A 109 -26.57 13.76 -1.75
CA ASN A 109 -25.34 14.51 -1.50
C ASN A 109 -25.13 14.77 -0.01
N VAL A 110 -23.94 14.47 0.49
CA VAL A 110 -23.51 14.74 1.87
C VAL A 110 -22.35 15.73 1.86
N LYS A 111 -22.54 16.90 2.48
CA LYS A 111 -21.53 17.97 2.51
C LYS A 111 -20.83 18.07 3.85
N SER A 112 -19.51 18.11 3.77
CA SER A 112 -18.57 18.27 4.88
C SER A 112 -18.80 17.31 6.04
N PRO A 113 -18.92 15.98 5.81
CA PRO A 113 -19.04 15.07 6.92
C PRO A 113 -17.71 14.94 7.68
N LYS A 114 -17.77 14.91 9.00
CA LYS A 114 -16.66 14.57 9.89
C LYS A 114 -17.00 13.29 10.62
N ILE A 115 -16.20 12.25 10.40
CA ILE A 115 -16.36 10.94 11.01
C ILE A 115 -15.22 10.72 11.99
N THR A 116 -15.56 10.51 13.25
CA THR A 116 -14.62 10.13 14.31
C THR A 116 -15.02 8.77 14.84
N HIS A 117 -14.15 7.77 14.76
CA HIS A 117 -14.42 6.41 15.23
C HIS A 117 -13.33 5.93 16.20
N PHE A 118 -13.74 5.33 17.32
CA PHE A 118 -12.85 4.72 18.30
C PHE A 118 -12.86 3.20 18.10
N TYR A 119 -11.85 2.70 17.40
CA TYR A 119 -11.71 1.29 17.06
C TYR A 119 -11.29 0.47 18.27
N ASN A 120 -12.16 -0.47 18.67
CA ASN A 120 -11.88 -1.40 19.75
C ASN A 120 -11.49 -2.78 19.19
N LYS A 121 -10.20 -3.13 19.32
CA LYS A 121 -9.63 -4.41 18.87
C LYS A 121 -10.27 -5.65 19.51
N GLN A 122 -10.92 -5.51 20.68
CA GLN A 122 -11.57 -6.62 21.38
C GLN A 122 -12.97 -6.94 20.84
N VAL A 123 -13.58 -6.03 20.06
CA VAL A 123 -14.90 -6.24 19.46
C VAL A 123 -14.71 -7.01 18.15
N SER A 124 -15.33 -8.19 18.06
CA SER A 124 -15.21 -9.03 16.86
C SER A 124 -15.91 -8.40 15.67
N SER A 125 -15.23 -8.34 14.52
CA SER A 125 -15.81 -7.90 13.24
C SER A 125 -16.88 -8.85 12.67
N LYS A 126 -17.06 -10.05 13.25
CA LYS A 126 -18.09 -11.02 12.83
C LYS A 126 -19.51 -10.59 13.18
N ASP A 127 -19.69 -9.73 14.18
CA ASP A 127 -21.01 -9.29 14.65
C ASP A 127 -21.65 -8.23 13.74
N PHE A 128 -20.86 -7.56 12.89
CA PHE A 128 -21.34 -6.53 11.97
C PHE A 128 -21.90 -7.10 10.66
N ASN A 129 -21.24 -8.13 10.10
CA ASN A 129 -21.62 -8.74 8.82
C ASN A 129 -22.92 -9.56 8.86
N THR A 130 -23.33 -10.01 10.04
CA THR A 130 -24.58 -10.78 10.25
C THR A 130 -25.82 -9.89 10.24
N GLN A 131 -25.71 -8.58 10.47
CA GLN A 131 -26.86 -7.68 10.55
C GLN A 131 -27.36 -7.18 9.18
N ILE A 132 -26.49 -7.07 8.17
CA ILE A 132 -26.86 -6.55 6.83
C ILE A 132 -27.53 -7.64 5.97
N LYS A 133 -27.19 -8.91 6.18
CA LYS A 133 -27.78 -10.04 5.45
C LYS A 133 -29.26 -10.19 5.82
N ASN A 134 -30.14 -10.23 4.82
CA ASN A 134 -31.61 -10.43 4.92
C ASN A 134 -32.51 -9.23 5.31
N GLN A 135 -32.08 -7.97 5.16
CA GLN A 135 -32.92 -6.80 5.52
C GLN A 135 -33.55 -6.03 4.34
N VAL A 136 -33.43 -6.49 3.09
CA VAL A 136 -33.97 -5.74 1.94
C VAL A 136 -35.49 -5.91 1.83
N LYS A 137 -36.26 -4.96 2.38
CA LYS A 137 -37.73 -4.92 2.21
C LYS A 137 -38.17 -4.30 0.89
N LYS A 138 -37.41 -3.34 0.38
CA LYS A 138 -37.61 -2.68 -0.92
C LYS A 138 -36.25 -2.48 -1.59
N PRO A 139 -36.10 -2.81 -2.89
CA PRO A 139 -34.89 -2.46 -3.64
C PRO A 139 -34.67 -0.94 -3.62
N ILE A 140 -33.42 -0.52 -3.53
CA ILE A 140 -32.99 0.89 -3.53
C ILE A 140 -32.13 1.13 -4.78
N TYR A 141 -32.48 2.18 -5.52
CA TYR A 141 -31.78 2.67 -6.70
C TYR A 141 -31.42 4.14 -6.49
N ILE A 142 -30.14 4.48 -6.65
CA ILE A 142 -29.66 5.87 -6.53
C ILE A 142 -28.87 6.19 -7.80
N GLU A 143 -29.32 7.16 -8.60
CA GLU A 143 -28.63 7.51 -9.85
C GLU A 143 -27.27 8.17 -9.58
N SER A 144 -27.19 9.04 -8.57
CA SER A 144 -25.98 9.77 -8.19
C SER A 144 -25.83 9.88 -6.68
N PHE A 145 -24.67 9.49 -6.17
CA PHE A 145 -24.28 9.67 -4.77
C PHE A 145 -22.97 10.43 -4.68
N SER A 146 -22.94 11.48 -3.87
CA SER A 146 -21.73 12.26 -3.64
C SER A 146 -21.50 12.58 -2.16
N VAL A 147 -20.21 12.58 -1.80
CA VAL A 147 -19.70 13.10 -0.54
C VAL A 147 -18.69 14.19 -0.87
N GLU A 148 -18.88 15.37 -0.32
CA GLU A 148 -18.03 16.53 -0.56
C GLU A 148 -17.27 16.92 0.71
N ASN A 149 -15.95 17.08 0.62
CA ASN A 149 -15.09 17.60 1.70
C ASN A 149 -15.21 16.86 3.04
N ALA A 150 -15.17 15.53 3.01
CA ALA A 150 -15.22 14.69 4.20
C ALA A 150 -13.88 14.64 4.95
N ASN A 151 -13.95 14.55 6.28
CA ASN A 151 -12.81 14.24 7.14
C ASN A 151 -13.10 12.95 7.91
N VAL A 152 -12.14 12.04 7.95
CA VAL A 152 -12.28 10.76 8.65
C VAL A 152 -11.09 10.57 9.58
N GLU A 153 -11.37 10.30 10.85
CA GLU A 153 -10.37 10.01 11.88
C GLU A 153 -10.76 8.75 12.64
N ILE A 154 -9.84 7.80 12.73
CA ILE A 154 -10.00 6.57 13.49
C ILE A 154 -8.92 6.52 14.55
N PHE A 155 -9.33 6.34 15.80
CA PHE A 155 -8.46 6.28 16.97
C PHE A 155 -8.49 4.87 17.58
N ASP A 156 -7.41 4.47 18.24
CA ASP A 156 -7.46 3.30 19.13
C ASP A 156 -8.36 3.62 20.33
N PHE A 157 -9.30 2.74 20.64
CA PHE A 157 -10.26 2.97 21.73
C PHE A 157 -9.61 3.12 23.11
N ASN A 158 -8.43 2.52 23.35
CA ASN A 158 -7.78 2.53 24.66
C ASN A 158 -6.74 3.64 24.79
N THR A 159 -5.92 3.85 23.77
CA THR A 159 -4.81 4.81 23.84
C THR A 159 -5.15 6.18 23.26
N GLU A 160 -6.25 6.28 22.49
CA GLU A 160 -6.62 7.46 21.71
C GLU A 160 -5.56 7.87 20.67
N ASP A 161 -4.64 6.96 20.32
CA ASP A 161 -3.70 7.18 19.23
C ASP A 161 -4.43 7.13 17.88
N VAL A 162 -4.04 8.01 16.96
CA VAL A 162 -4.55 8.00 15.58
C VAL A 162 -4.09 6.71 14.89
N LEU A 163 -5.04 5.95 14.36
CA LEU A 163 -4.80 4.75 13.55
C LEU A 163 -4.96 5.04 12.06
N PHE A 164 -5.92 5.90 11.71
CA PHE A 164 -6.17 6.33 10.34
C PHE A 164 -6.68 7.77 10.33
N LYS A 165 -6.25 8.54 9.34
CA LYS A 165 -6.77 9.88 9.07
C LYS A 165 -6.84 10.12 7.57
N SER A 166 -7.86 10.86 7.13
CA SER A 166 -8.02 11.33 5.76
C SER A 166 -8.73 12.67 5.79
N GLU A 167 -8.24 13.63 4.99
CA GLU A 167 -8.79 14.98 4.91
C GLU A 167 -9.35 15.26 3.52
N GLN A 168 -10.32 16.18 3.47
CA GLN A 168 -10.91 16.68 2.22
C GLN A 168 -11.30 15.57 1.24
N LEU A 169 -11.85 14.47 1.75
CA LEU A 169 -12.28 13.34 0.95
C LEU A 169 -13.52 13.73 0.14
N ASN A 170 -13.40 13.61 -1.18
CA ASN A 170 -14.51 13.74 -2.10
C ASN A 170 -14.74 12.39 -2.75
N LEU A 171 -15.99 11.96 -2.79
CA LEU A 171 -16.39 10.71 -3.42
C LEU A 171 -17.61 10.98 -4.29
N SER A 172 -17.64 10.41 -5.48
CA SER A 172 -18.84 10.38 -6.31
C SER A 172 -18.97 9.05 -7.02
N THR A 173 -20.19 8.54 -7.07
CA THR A 173 -20.51 7.28 -7.75
C THR A 173 -21.89 7.35 -8.38
N SER A 174 -22.11 6.56 -9.43
CA SER A 174 -23.37 6.50 -10.17
C SER A 174 -24.00 5.11 -10.12
N ASN A 175 -25.32 5.10 -10.28
CA ASN A 175 -26.13 3.90 -10.44
C ASN A 175 -25.93 2.89 -9.30
N ILE A 176 -26.08 3.36 -8.06
CA ILE A 176 -26.02 2.47 -6.90
C ILE A 176 -27.27 1.59 -6.89
N VAL A 177 -27.05 0.27 -6.81
CA VAL A 177 -28.11 -0.74 -6.71
C VAL A 177 -27.96 -1.56 -5.43
N PHE A 178 -28.96 -1.48 -4.57
CA PHE A 178 -29.09 -2.29 -3.36
C PHE A 178 -30.39 -3.10 -3.41
N ASN A 179 -30.28 -4.42 -3.59
CA ASN A 179 -31.42 -5.33 -3.72
C ASN A 179 -31.10 -6.72 -3.11
N ALA A 180 -32.02 -7.67 -3.22
CA ALA A 180 -31.81 -9.02 -2.68
C ALA A 180 -30.55 -9.70 -3.23
N ASN A 181 -30.20 -9.48 -4.50
CA ASN A 181 -29.01 -10.07 -5.12
C ASN A 181 -27.72 -9.43 -4.60
N THR A 182 -27.69 -8.11 -4.40
CA THR A 182 -26.49 -7.42 -3.93
C THR A 182 -26.30 -7.51 -2.42
N SER A 183 -27.37 -7.56 -1.64
CA SER A 183 -27.32 -7.60 -0.16
C SER A 183 -26.60 -8.81 0.45
N ASN A 184 -26.50 -9.91 -0.30
CA ASN A 184 -25.82 -11.13 0.13
C ASN A 184 -24.33 -11.14 -0.24
N ALA A 185 -23.89 -10.24 -1.12
CA ALA A 185 -22.51 -10.09 -1.51
C ALA A 185 -21.68 -9.43 -0.39
N LYS A 186 -20.36 -9.62 -0.43
CA LYS A 186 -19.43 -9.03 0.54
C LYS A 186 -19.42 -7.50 0.52
N VAL A 187 -19.61 -6.91 -0.65
CA VAL A 187 -19.96 -5.50 -0.80
C VAL A 187 -21.45 -5.46 -1.14
N PRO A 188 -22.31 -4.97 -0.23
CA PRO A 188 -23.74 -5.22 -0.32
C PRO A 188 -24.46 -4.35 -1.37
N PHE A 189 -23.74 -3.72 -2.29
CA PHE A 189 -24.26 -2.84 -3.34
C PHE A 189 -23.41 -2.94 -4.61
N ARG A 190 -23.97 -2.52 -5.75
CA ARG A 190 -23.24 -2.34 -7.02
C ARG A 190 -23.28 -0.88 -7.43
N PHE A 191 -22.30 -0.46 -8.22
CA PHE A 191 -22.17 0.88 -8.79
C PHE A 191 -21.46 0.79 -10.15
N GLU A 192 -21.54 1.84 -10.97
CA GLU A 192 -20.92 1.88 -12.30
C GLU A 192 -19.69 2.77 -12.36
N GLU A 193 -19.82 4.05 -12.00
CA GLU A 193 -18.68 4.97 -11.95
C GLU A 193 -18.23 5.19 -10.52
N PHE A 194 -16.92 5.35 -10.31
CA PHE A 194 -16.34 5.65 -9.00
C PHE A 194 -15.23 6.67 -9.16
N LYS A 195 -15.34 7.78 -8.44
CA LYS A 195 -14.31 8.80 -8.32
C LYS A 195 -14.08 9.08 -6.85
N LEU A 196 -12.82 9.11 -6.44
CA LEU A 196 -12.41 9.45 -5.09
C LEU A 196 -11.20 10.36 -5.15
N SER A 197 -11.18 11.42 -4.34
CA SER A 197 -9.97 12.19 -4.06
C SER A 197 -9.88 12.48 -2.58
N THR A 198 -8.67 12.50 -2.03
CA THR A 198 -8.43 12.84 -0.63
C THR A 198 -7.00 13.35 -0.43
N ASN A 199 -6.82 14.18 0.59
CA ASN A 199 -5.55 14.74 0.97
C ASN A 199 -5.11 14.22 2.35
N ASN A 200 -3.81 14.30 2.61
CA ASN A 200 -3.20 14.07 3.92
C ASN A 200 -3.64 12.75 4.58
N MET A 201 -3.63 11.66 3.82
CA MET A 201 -3.92 10.35 4.39
C MET A 201 -2.78 9.92 5.30
N PHE A 202 -3.14 9.37 6.46
CA PHE A 202 -2.23 8.74 7.41
C PHE A 202 -2.80 7.38 7.81
N TYR A 203 -1.94 6.37 7.91
CA TYR A 203 -2.31 5.03 8.34
C TYR A 203 -1.16 4.36 9.11
N VAL A 204 -1.46 3.76 10.26
CA VAL A 204 -0.50 2.95 11.01
C VAL A 204 -0.41 1.57 10.35
N LEU A 205 0.70 1.27 9.67
CA LEU A 205 0.89 0.00 8.96
C LEU A 205 1.10 -1.16 9.93
N ASN A 206 1.91 -0.94 10.96
CA ASN A 206 2.22 -1.91 11.99
C ASN A 206 2.77 -1.18 13.25
N ASP A 207 3.34 -1.93 14.18
CA ASP A 207 3.88 -1.39 15.44
C ASP A 207 4.99 -0.34 15.24
N PHE A 208 5.69 -0.37 14.11
CA PHE A 208 6.89 0.42 13.83
C PHE A 208 6.77 1.35 12.63
N GLU A 209 5.99 1.04 11.60
CA GLU A 209 5.89 1.88 10.39
C GLU A 209 4.54 2.61 10.28
N ASN A 210 4.62 3.85 9.81
CA ASN A 210 3.48 4.65 9.36
C ASN A 210 3.52 4.83 7.85
N LEU A 211 2.34 4.87 7.23
CA LEU A 211 2.11 5.26 5.85
C LEU A 211 1.48 6.66 5.82
N THR A 212 2.00 7.54 4.98
CA THR A 212 1.34 8.80 4.63
C THR A 212 1.23 8.97 3.13
N VAL A 213 0.16 9.60 2.66
CA VAL A 213 0.00 9.98 1.26
C VAL A 213 -0.56 11.40 1.22
N ASN A 214 0.15 12.33 0.58
CA ASN A 214 -0.26 13.72 0.50
C ASN A 214 -1.56 13.89 -0.30
N LYS A 215 -1.66 13.21 -1.45
CA LYS A 215 -2.86 13.26 -2.29
C LYS A 215 -3.12 11.92 -2.95
N THR A 216 -4.37 11.49 -2.94
CA THR A 216 -4.84 10.31 -3.67
C THR A 216 -5.95 10.71 -4.61
N GLU A 217 -5.88 10.21 -5.84
CA GLU A 217 -6.90 10.37 -6.86
C GLU A 217 -7.24 9.01 -7.45
N VAL A 218 -8.51 8.64 -7.44
CA VAL A 218 -9.03 7.44 -8.07
C VAL A 218 -10.13 7.87 -9.03
N HIS A 219 -10.04 7.39 -10.27
CA HIS A 219 -11.07 7.60 -11.27
C HIS A 219 -11.25 6.31 -12.07
N LYS A 220 -12.44 5.71 -11.92
CA LYS A 220 -12.80 4.40 -12.47
C LYS A 220 -11.80 3.34 -11.98
N ASN A 221 -11.01 2.82 -12.90
CA ASN A 221 -10.01 1.77 -12.70
C ASN A 221 -8.57 2.31 -12.68
N ASN A 222 -8.37 3.62 -12.50
CA ASN A 222 -7.06 4.23 -12.40
C ASN A 222 -6.89 4.92 -11.04
N ALA A 223 -5.71 4.80 -10.45
CA ALA A 223 -5.39 5.44 -9.19
C ALA A 223 -4.00 6.10 -9.27
N THR A 224 -3.89 7.31 -8.72
CA THR A 224 -2.63 8.03 -8.57
C THR A 224 -2.44 8.44 -7.12
N PHE A 225 -1.26 8.18 -6.58
CA PHE A 225 -0.84 8.55 -5.24
C PHE A 225 0.36 9.48 -5.35
N PHE A 226 0.28 10.64 -4.72
CA PHE A 226 1.34 11.65 -4.71
C PHE A 226 1.97 11.75 -3.32
N ASP A 227 3.29 11.87 -3.30
CA ASP A 227 4.14 11.98 -2.11
C ASP A 227 3.82 10.91 -1.06
N LEU A 228 3.85 9.64 -1.49
CA LEU A 228 3.69 8.50 -0.59
C LEU A 228 4.96 8.33 0.27
N LYS A 229 4.80 8.16 1.57
CA LYS A 229 5.90 7.86 2.49
C LYS A 229 5.60 6.67 3.37
N ILE A 230 6.57 5.79 3.52
CA ILE A 230 6.58 4.74 4.55
C ILE A 230 7.79 5.00 5.43
N LYS A 231 7.57 5.37 6.69
CA LYS A 231 8.64 5.72 7.62
C LYS A 231 8.49 4.98 8.94
N THR A 232 9.60 4.48 9.47
CA THR A 232 9.66 3.97 10.84
C THR A 232 9.41 5.12 11.83
N LYS A 233 8.55 4.87 12.83
CA LYS A 233 8.08 5.83 13.83
C LYS A 233 9.21 6.43 14.67
N TYR A 234 10.28 5.66 14.88
CA TYR A 234 11.44 6.04 15.69
C TYR A 234 12.64 6.36 14.80
N GLU A 235 13.43 7.34 15.20
CA GLU A 235 14.75 7.60 14.59
C GLU A 235 15.72 6.42 14.83
N LYS A 236 16.76 6.29 13.98
CA LYS A 236 17.65 5.11 13.91
C LYS A 236 18.15 4.63 15.28
N GLN A 237 18.69 5.52 16.13
CA GLN A 237 19.23 5.14 17.44
C GLN A 237 18.15 4.84 18.48
N GLU A 238 17.00 5.51 18.39
CA GLU A 238 15.90 5.27 19.33
C GLU A 238 15.21 3.95 19.01
N LEU A 239 15.05 3.63 17.72
CA LEU A 239 14.55 2.34 17.28
C LEU A 239 15.33 1.21 17.96
N SER A 240 16.67 1.22 17.91
CA SER A 240 17.52 0.19 18.52
C SER A 240 17.22 -0.07 20.00
N LYS A 241 16.80 0.95 20.77
CA LYS A 241 16.45 0.78 22.20
C LYS A 241 15.14 0.03 22.42
N HIS A 242 14.23 0.07 21.45
CA HIS A 242 12.95 -0.63 21.50
C HIS A 242 13.02 -2.07 20.99
N LEU A 243 14.17 -2.50 20.45
CA LEU A 243 14.32 -3.80 19.81
C LEU A 243 14.92 -4.86 20.73
N LYS A 244 14.30 -6.04 20.71
CA LYS A 244 14.87 -7.26 21.27
C LYS A 244 15.80 -7.98 20.28
N VAL A 245 15.46 -7.90 19.00
CA VAL A 245 16.22 -8.45 17.88
C VAL A 245 16.27 -7.43 16.75
N GLU A 246 17.30 -7.52 15.92
CA GLU A 246 17.54 -6.57 14.85
C GLU A 246 16.38 -6.50 13.85
N ARG A 247 16.09 -5.29 13.39
CA ARG A 247 15.22 -5.02 12.24
C ARG A 247 15.77 -3.82 11.49
N ASP A 248 15.26 -3.62 10.29
CA ASP A 248 15.57 -2.42 9.54
C ASP A 248 14.74 -1.23 10.06
N TYR A 249 15.38 -0.07 10.08
CA TYR A 249 14.74 1.23 9.96
C TYR A 249 14.44 1.49 8.47
N TYR A 250 13.21 1.92 8.19
CA TYR A 250 12.75 2.24 6.84
C TYR A 250 12.39 3.72 6.70
N ASP A 251 12.86 4.35 5.63
CA ASP A 251 12.44 5.68 5.20
C ASP A 251 12.33 5.69 3.68
N LEU A 252 11.12 5.37 3.20
CA LEU A 252 10.75 5.36 1.79
C LEU A 252 9.91 6.61 1.49
N ASN A 253 10.31 7.34 0.46
CA ASN A 253 9.55 8.46 -0.10
C ASN A 253 9.36 8.20 -1.60
N VAL A 254 8.15 8.38 -2.12
CA VAL A 254 7.81 8.18 -3.53
C VAL A 254 7.02 9.39 -4.01
N GLU A 255 7.49 10.05 -5.05
CA GLU A 255 6.84 11.24 -5.61
C GLU A 255 5.47 10.90 -6.21
N GLU A 256 5.40 9.85 -7.03
CA GLU A 256 4.16 9.46 -7.69
C GLU A 256 4.09 7.95 -7.91
N ILE A 257 2.94 7.36 -7.60
CA ILE A 257 2.57 5.99 -7.98
C ILE A 257 1.31 6.05 -8.84
N VAL A 258 1.38 5.53 -10.05
CA VAL A 258 0.23 5.42 -10.97
C VAL A 258 -0.12 3.95 -11.15
N VAL A 259 -1.36 3.59 -10.87
CA VAL A 259 -1.93 2.25 -11.07
C VAL A 259 -2.96 2.35 -12.18
N ASN A 260 -2.77 1.60 -13.26
CA ASN A 260 -3.64 1.64 -14.43
C ASN A 260 -4.45 0.36 -14.55
N ASP A 261 -5.71 0.51 -14.94
CA ASP A 261 -6.64 -0.59 -15.20
C ASP A 261 -6.70 -1.62 -14.05
N PHE A 262 -6.80 -1.13 -12.82
CA PHE A 262 -6.99 -2.01 -11.67
C PHE A 262 -8.42 -2.55 -11.62
N ALA A 263 -8.56 -3.77 -11.12
CA ALA A 263 -9.83 -4.35 -10.73
C ALA A 263 -9.70 -5.02 -9.37
N THR A 264 -10.77 -4.95 -8.59
CA THR A 264 -10.89 -5.65 -7.32
C THR A 264 -12.07 -6.60 -7.36
N ASN A 265 -11.93 -7.76 -6.75
CA ASN A 265 -13.02 -8.73 -6.63
C ASN A 265 -12.83 -9.57 -5.35
N PHE A 266 -13.82 -10.39 -5.03
CA PHE A 266 -13.73 -11.43 -4.00
C PHE A 266 -13.99 -12.80 -4.63
N LYS A 267 -13.03 -13.73 -4.55
CA LYS A 267 -13.24 -15.13 -4.93
C LYS A 267 -13.94 -15.87 -3.79
N ASN A 268 -14.99 -16.63 -4.13
CA ASN A 268 -15.81 -17.39 -3.18
C ASN A 268 -16.24 -16.55 -1.96
N ASP A 269 -16.55 -15.27 -2.19
CA ASP A 269 -16.92 -14.26 -1.17
C ASP A 269 -15.94 -14.10 0.00
N SER A 270 -14.71 -14.61 -0.12
CA SER A 270 -13.78 -14.71 1.01
C SER A 270 -12.41 -14.12 0.69
N VAL A 271 -11.81 -14.53 -0.43
CA VAL A 271 -10.45 -14.14 -0.80
C VAL A 271 -10.49 -12.88 -1.65
N PHE A 272 -9.89 -11.80 -1.15
CA PHE A 272 -9.75 -10.56 -1.92
C PHE A 272 -8.83 -10.80 -3.13
N SER A 273 -9.14 -10.18 -4.26
CA SER A 273 -8.35 -10.24 -5.48
C SER A 273 -8.10 -8.85 -6.00
N PHE A 274 -6.82 -8.53 -6.24
CA PHE A 274 -6.37 -7.29 -6.87
C PHE A 274 -5.62 -7.61 -8.16
N THR A 275 -6.09 -7.04 -9.27
CA THR A 275 -5.46 -7.20 -10.57
C THR A 275 -5.21 -5.85 -11.22
N THR A 276 -4.11 -5.68 -11.94
CA THR A 276 -3.82 -4.45 -12.70
C THR A 276 -2.86 -4.74 -13.86
N GLU A 277 -3.00 -3.99 -14.96
CA GLU A 277 -2.13 -4.12 -16.13
C GLU A 277 -0.76 -3.47 -15.91
N ASN A 278 -0.70 -2.34 -15.20
CA ASN A 278 0.54 -1.59 -15.05
C ASN A 278 0.57 -0.69 -13.81
N ILE A 279 1.66 -0.81 -13.04
CA ILE A 279 2.00 0.12 -11.95
C ILE A 279 3.28 0.88 -12.34
N VAL A 280 3.28 2.21 -12.22
CA VAL A 280 4.47 3.05 -12.41
C VAL A 280 4.80 3.75 -11.10
N ILE A 281 6.01 3.54 -10.59
CA ILE A 281 6.55 4.13 -9.37
C ILE A 281 7.66 5.10 -9.79
N LYS A 282 7.44 6.40 -9.61
CA LYS A 282 8.36 7.45 -10.03
C LYS A 282 9.17 7.99 -8.84
N GLN A 283 10.47 8.08 -9.05
CA GLN A 283 11.45 8.67 -8.14
C GLN A 283 11.37 8.15 -6.69
N PRO A 284 11.28 6.82 -6.44
CA PRO A 284 11.32 6.34 -5.07
C PRO A 284 12.73 6.56 -4.49
N ASN A 285 12.80 7.18 -3.32
CA ASN A 285 14.00 7.34 -2.51
C ASN A 285 13.83 6.49 -1.25
N PHE A 286 14.65 5.45 -1.13
CA PHE A 286 14.56 4.48 -0.05
C PHE A 286 15.86 4.40 0.74
N ASN A 287 15.80 4.83 2.01
CA ASN A 287 16.89 4.67 2.96
C ASN A 287 16.55 3.54 3.93
N ILE A 288 17.45 2.57 4.00
CA ILE A 288 17.36 1.40 4.87
C ILE A 288 18.58 1.43 5.78
N TYR A 289 18.36 1.26 7.07
CA TYR A 289 19.43 1.19 8.06
C TYR A 289 19.21 0.01 9.00
N ARG A 290 20.25 -0.79 9.23
CA ARG A 290 20.25 -1.87 10.22
C ARG A 290 21.33 -1.63 11.26
N ASP A 291 20.94 -1.65 12.52
CA ASP A 291 21.86 -1.70 13.64
C ASP A 291 22.19 -3.16 13.98
N LYS A 292 23.39 -3.60 13.59
CA LYS A 292 23.90 -4.96 13.84
C LYS A 292 24.48 -5.10 15.25
N LEU A 293 24.44 -4.06 16.09
CA LEU A 293 24.78 -4.14 17.51
C LEU A 293 23.62 -4.70 18.36
N VAL A 294 22.40 -4.71 17.80
CA VAL A 294 21.24 -5.41 18.37
C VAL A 294 21.37 -6.91 18.06
N ALA A 295 20.84 -7.77 18.95
CA ALA A 295 20.89 -9.22 18.77
C ALA A 295 20.30 -9.67 17.42
N ASP A 296 20.92 -10.66 16.79
CA ASP A 296 20.48 -11.19 15.50
C ASP A 296 19.04 -11.75 15.57
N ASP A 297 18.25 -11.48 14.52
CA ASP A 297 16.97 -12.14 14.29
C ASP A 297 17.23 -13.49 13.58
N LEU A 298 16.97 -14.57 14.31
CA LEU A 298 17.17 -15.95 13.83
C LEU A 298 15.93 -16.53 13.12
N SER A 299 14.86 -15.75 12.94
CA SER A 299 13.68 -16.18 12.19
C SER A 299 14.02 -16.45 10.73
N VAL A 300 13.42 -17.50 10.16
CA VAL A 300 13.61 -17.85 8.75
C VAL A 300 13.05 -16.74 7.86
N LYS A 301 13.88 -16.22 6.95
CA LYS A 301 13.47 -15.27 5.93
C LYS A 301 13.07 -16.05 4.67
N PRO A 302 11.79 -16.06 4.25
CA PRO A 302 11.37 -16.77 3.03
C PRO A 302 11.96 -16.13 1.76
N MET A 303 12.08 -16.91 0.68
CA MET A 303 12.37 -16.39 -0.67
C MET A 303 11.21 -15.53 -1.17
N TYR A 304 11.46 -14.60 -2.10
CA TYR A 304 10.40 -13.73 -2.63
C TYR A 304 9.30 -14.50 -3.37
N SER A 305 9.63 -15.61 -4.06
CA SER A 305 8.64 -16.52 -4.64
C SER A 305 7.66 -17.03 -3.58
N LYS A 306 8.15 -17.50 -2.43
CA LYS A 306 7.33 -17.93 -1.30
C LYS A 306 6.54 -16.79 -0.68
N GLN A 307 7.15 -15.62 -0.49
CA GLN A 307 6.45 -14.44 0.05
C GLN A 307 5.25 -14.05 -0.82
N LEU A 308 5.39 -14.08 -2.14
CA LEU A 308 4.29 -13.81 -3.07
C LEU A 308 3.25 -14.94 -3.05
N ARG A 309 3.70 -16.19 -3.08
CA ARG A 309 2.84 -17.37 -3.06
C ARG A 309 1.95 -17.44 -1.83
N ASP A 310 2.50 -17.10 -0.66
CA ASP A 310 1.83 -17.21 0.64
C ASP A 310 0.95 -15.99 0.99
N LEU A 311 0.79 -15.01 0.07
CA LEU A 311 -0.16 -13.91 0.27
C LEU A 311 -1.56 -14.45 0.54
N ASN A 312 -2.26 -13.86 1.53
CA ASN A 312 -3.62 -14.23 1.91
C ASN A 312 -4.71 -13.64 0.98
N PHE A 313 -4.29 -13.07 -0.14
CA PHE A 313 -5.14 -12.51 -1.18
C PHE A 313 -4.52 -12.80 -2.55
N ASP A 314 -5.34 -12.73 -3.60
CA ASP A 314 -4.89 -12.88 -4.96
C ASP A 314 -4.29 -11.57 -5.49
N LEU A 315 -3.03 -11.63 -5.92
CA LEU A 315 -2.32 -10.51 -6.53
C LEU A 315 -1.99 -10.88 -7.99
N LYS A 316 -2.36 -10.01 -8.93
CA LYS A 316 -2.00 -10.13 -10.34
C LYS A 316 -1.62 -8.78 -10.93
N VAL A 317 -0.32 -8.45 -10.90
CA VAL A 317 0.23 -7.24 -11.50
C VAL A 317 1.03 -7.63 -12.72
N LYS A 318 0.54 -7.28 -13.91
CA LYS A 318 1.19 -7.70 -15.16
C LYS A 318 2.54 -7.02 -15.35
N ASN A 319 2.62 -5.70 -15.10
CA ASN A 319 3.87 -4.94 -15.17
C ASN A 319 4.00 -3.96 -14.01
N VAL A 320 5.22 -3.82 -13.47
CA VAL A 320 5.63 -2.72 -12.60
C VAL A 320 6.85 -2.04 -13.22
N GLN A 321 6.80 -0.71 -13.33
CA GLN A 321 7.91 0.11 -13.75
C GLN A 321 8.37 0.98 -12.59
N ILE A 322 9.63 0.84 -12.18
CA ILE A 322 10.29 1.75 -11.25
C ILE A 322 11.16 2.68 -12.09
N LYS A 323 11.00 4.00 -11.91
CA LYS A 323 11.71 5.02 -12.69
C LYS A 323 12.55 5.92 -11.79
N ASN A 324 13.84 6.02 -12.08
CA ASN A 324 14.79 6.91 -11.41
C ASN A 324 14.81 6.79 -9.88
N ALA A 325 14.90 5.57 -9.38
CA ALA A 325 14.98 5.28 -7.96
C ALA A 325 16.37 5.56 -7.37
N PHE A 326 16.39 5.85 -6.07
CA PHE A 326 17.57 5.96 -5.23
C PHE A 326 17.41 5.04 -4.02
N ILE A 327 18.38 4.16 -3.79
CA ILE A 327 18.38 3.24 -2.64
C ILE A 327 19.69 3.38 -1.90
N THR A 328 19.62 3.57 -0.59
CA THR A 328 20.77 3.52 0.31
C THR A 328 20.53 2.47 1.37
N TYR A 329 21.46 1.52 1.50
CA TYR A 329 21.48 0.51 2.55
C TYR A 329 22.66 0.75 3.48
N GLU A 330 22.41 0.79 4.78
CA GLU A 330 23.41 1.05 5.81
C GLU A 330 23.40 -0.04 6.88
N GLU A 331 24.58 -0.45 7.33
CA GLU A 331 24.76 -1.37 8.46
C GLU A 331 25.74 -0.80 9.46
N LYS A 332 25.33 -0.67 10.72
CA LYS A 332 26.25 -0.33 11.82
C LYS A 332 26.60 -1.59 12.59
N VAL A 333 27.84 -2.06 12.46
CA VAL A 333 28.34 -3.28 13.15
C VAL A 333 29.25 -2.99 14.34
N LYS A 334 29.75 -1.75 14.46
CA LYS A 334 30.68 -1.32 15.50
C LYS A 334 30.21 -0.01 16.08
N GLN A 335 30.32 0.12 17.40
CA GLN A 335 29.82 1.29 18.12
C GLN A 335 30.61 2.55 17.75
N ASP A 336 31.93 2.43 17.66
CA ASP A 336 32.92 3.49 17.42
C ASP A 336 33.14 3.82 15.93
N LYS A 337 32.52 3.07 15.01
CA LYS A 337 32.63 3.30 13.57
C LYS A 337 31.33 3.84 12.97
N PRO A 338 31.40 4.60 11.86
CA PRO A 338 30.22 4.94 11.09
C PRO A 338 29.56 3.68 10.52
N ALA A 339 28.30 3.79 10.11
CA ALA A 339 27.63 2.70 9.42
C ALA A 339 28.25 2.50 8.03
N GLY A 340 28.52 1.26 7.67
CA GLY A 340 28.92 0.91 6.31
C GLY A 340 27.75 1.08 5.35
N GLN A 341 28.00 1.61 4.15
CA GLN A 341 26.94 2.04 3.24
C GLN A 341 27.09 1.51 1.81
N ILE A 342 25.96 1.13 1.20
CA ILE A 342 25.83 0.76 -0.21
C ILE A 342 24.76 1.62 -0.86
N LYS A 343 25.01 2.08 -2.10
CA LYS A 343 24.10 2.95 -2.86
C LYS A 343 23.76 2.41 -4.23
N PHE A 344 22.52 2.65 -4.65
CA PHE A 344 22.06 2.49 -6.02
C PHE A 344 21.36 3.78 -6.45
N THR A 345 21.84 4.40 -7.52
CA THR A 345 21.30 5.66 -8.05
C THR A 345 20.84 5.47 -9.49
N ASN A 346 19.94 6.35 -9.95
CA ASN A 346 19.31 6.25 -11.27
C ASN A 346 18.76 4.84 -11.58
N LEU A 347 18.20 4.17 -10.56
CA LEU A 347 17.74 2.81 -10.69
C LEU A 347 16.41 2.78 -11.45
N ASN A 348 16.35 1.98 -12.50
CA ASN A 348 15.14 1.69 -13.25
C ASN A 348 14.90 0.19 -13.21
N ALA A 349 13.65 -0.22 -12.99
CA ALA A 349 13.30 -1.63 -13.00
C ALA A 349 12.01 -1.88 -13.78
N ASN A 350 11.96 -3.00 -14.48
CA ASN A 350 10.73 -3.56 -15.02
C ASN A 350 10.50 -4.92 -14.38
N ILE A 351 9.33 -5.09 -13.76
CA ILE A 351 8.91 -6.35 -13.15
C ILE A 351 7.69 -6.83 -13.91
N SER A 352 7.75 -8.03 -14.49
CA SER A 352 6.60 -8.68 -15.12
C SER A 352 6.08 -9.84 -14.29
N HIS A 353 4.77 -10.09 -14.38
CA HIS A 353 4.08 -11.18 -13.69
C HIS A 353 4.29 -11.19 -12.17
N LEU A 354 4.08 -10.04 -11.51
CA LEU A 354 4.20 -9.93 -10.06
C LEU A 354 2.90 -10.36 -9.37
N GLY A 355 2.94 -11.48 -8.65
CA GLY A 355 1.83 -11.96 -7.82
C GLY A 355 1.60 -13.47 -7.90
N ASN A 356 0.65 -13.97 -7.12
CA ASN A 356 0.32 -15.39 -6.98
C ASN A 356 -0.85 -15.86 -7.84
N ALA A 357 -1.56 -14.96 -8.52
CA ALA A 357 -2.75 -15.30 -9.31
C ALA A 357 -2.46 -15.52 -10.82
N PHE A 358 -1.21 -15.82 -11.18
CA PHE A 358 -0.83 -16.25 -12.52
C PHE A 358 -0.86 -17.78 -12.62
N THR A 359 -1.80 -18.32 -13.42
CA THR A 359 -2.00 -19.76 -13.53
C THR A 359 -1.12 -20.44 -14.59
N ASN A 360 -0.74 -19.74 -15.68
CA ASN A 360 -0.06 -20.36 -16.84
C ASN A 360 1.00 -19.46 -17.54
N LEU A 361 1.33 -18.27 -17.00
CA LEU A 361 1.96 -17.18 -17.78
C LEU A 361 3.45 -16.92 -17.53
N GLY A 362 4.15 -17.82 -16.85
CA GLY A 362 5.61 -17.77 -16.76
C GLY A 362 6.13 -17.04 -15.51
N THR A 363 7.45 -17.09 -15.38
CA THR A 363 8.19 -16.60 -14.23
C THR A 363 7.93 -15.12 -13.96
N THR A 364 7.93 -14.74 -12.67
CA THR A 364 8.14 -13.34 -12.30
C THR A 364 9.54 -12.97 -12.77
N LYS A 365 9.64 -11.93 -13.61
CA LYS A 365 10.91 -11.47 -14.16
C LYS A 365 11.16 -10.03 -13.74
N ILE A 366 12.37 -9.75 -13.27
CA ILE A 366 12.81 -8.46 -12.77
C ILE A 366 14.07 -8.08 -13.55
N ASP A 367 13.98 -7.05 -14.39
CA ASP A 367 15.12 -6.47 -15.10
C ASP A 367 15.44 -5.10 -14.49
N VAL A 368 16.67 -4.88 -14.04
CA VAL A 368 17.11 -3.66 -13.37
C VAL A 368 18.30 -3.05 -14.09
N THR A 369 18.32 -1.72 -14.20
CA THR A 369 19.52 -0.95 -14.54
C THR A 369 19.75 0.11 -13.48
N SER A 370 21.00 0.35 -13.07
CA SER A 370 21.33 1.41 -12.11
C SER A 370 22.78 1.84 -12.23
N LYS A 371 23.12 2.90 -11.50
CA LYS A 371 24.49 3.20 -11.07
C LYS A 371 24.68 2.61 -9.68
N PHE A 372 25.68 1.77 -9.52
CA PHE A 372 26.06 1.16 -8.25
C PHE A 372 27.21 1.95 -7.62
N MET A 373 27.11 2.19 -6.31
CA MET A 373 27.94 3.11 -5.54
C MET A 373 27.94 4.51 -6.17
N ASP A 374 29.07 5.01 -6.68
CA ASP A 374 29.11 6.34 -7.27
C ASP A 374 28.63 6.33 -8.73
N ASN A 375 29.22 5.49 -9.58
CA ASN A 375 29.05 5.59 -11.03
C ASN A 375 29.16 4.27 -11.82
N SER A 376 29.30 3.12 -11.15
CA SER A 376 29.45 1.83 -11.83
C SER A 376 28.15 1.40 -12.49
N ASN A 377 28.15 1.09 -13.79
CA ASN A 377 26.95 0.62 -14.47
C ASN A 377 26.58 -0.79 -13.98
N LEU A 378 25.38 -0.96 -13.44
CA LEU A 378 24.83 -2.26 -13.05
C LEU A 378 23.63 -2.60 -13.93
N LYS A 379 23.60 -3.83 -14.44
CA LYS A 379 22.41 -4.44 -15.05
C LYS A 379 22.14 -5.77 -14.37
N VAL A 380 20.90 -6.01 -13.98
CA VAL A 380 20.45 -7.27 -13.35
C VAL A 380 19.29 -7.83 -14.15
N SER A 381 19.28 -9.15 -14.30
CA SER A 381 18.09 -9.90 -14.72
C SER A 381 17.86 -11.01 -13.71
N TRP A 382 16.70 -11.02 -13.09
CA TRP A 382 16.32 -11.98 -12.07
C TRP A 382 14.96 -12.57 -12.39
N ASP A 383 14.89 -13.90 -12.45
CA ASP A 383 13.63 -14.61 -12.65
C ASP A 383 13.43 -15.73 -11.61
N PHE A 384 12.17 -15.96 -11.27
CA PHE A 384 11.72 -17.08 -10.46
C PHE A 384 10.25 -17.41 -10.76
N ASP A 385 9.84 -18.63 -10.49
CA ASP A 385 8.43 -19.05 -10.59
C ASP A 385 7.78 -19.03 -9.20
N VAL A 386 6.73 -18.21 -9.02
CA VAL A 386 5.97 -18.12 -7.76
C VAL A 386 5.31 -19.45 -7.42
N ASN A 387 4.92 -20.26 -8.41
CA ASN A 387 4.27 -21.55 -8.20
C ASN A 387 5.27 -22.67 -7.89
N ASN A 388 6.57 -22.45 -8.10
CA ASN A 388 7.61 -23.43 -7.82
C ASN A 388 7.88 -23.54 -6.31
N GLN A 389 7.54 -24.69 -5.73
CA GLN A 389 7.66 -24.96 -4.29
C GLN A 389 9.10 -25.10 -3.80
N LEU A 390 10.06 -25.33 -4.71
CA LEU A 390 11.49 -25.35 -4.36
C LEU A 390 12.08 -23.93 -4.31
N ASP A 391 11.33 -22.90 -4.75
CA ASP A 391 11.77 -21.51 -4.84
C ASP A 391 13.02 -21.34 -5.73
N GLN A 392 13.05 -22.05 -6.86
CA GLN A 392 14.12 -21.92 -7.84
C GLN A 392 14.16 -20.51 -8.43
N PHE A 393 15.37 -19.98 -8.59
CA PHE A 393 15.60 -18.68 -9.18
C PHE A 393 16.90 -18.66 -9.98
N VAL A 394 16.96 -17.72 -10.93
CA VAL A 394 18.16 -17.37 -11.68
C VAL A 394 18.42 -15.88 -11.53
N PHE A 395 19.59 -15.52 -11.03
CA PHE A 395 20.01 -14.13 -10.85
C PHE A 395 21.27 -13.85 -11.66
N LYS A 396 21.18 -12.96 -12.64
CA LYS A 396 22.27 -12.56 -13.52
C LYS A 396 22.62 -11.10 -13.29
N ALA A 397 23.91 -10.78 -13.28
CA ALA A 397 24.34 -9.40 -13.26
C ALA A 397 25.52 -9.13 -14.20
N ASP A 398 25.52 -7.93 -14.74
CA ASP A 398 26.62 -7.29 -15.44
C ASP A 398 26.98 -6.01 -14.65
N ILE A 399 28.21 -5.97 -14.14
CA ILE A 399 28.81 -4.82 -13.49
C ILE A 399 29.90 -4.28 -14.42
N GLY A 400 29.79 -3.00 -14.80
CA GLY A 400 30.79 -2.28 -15.56
C GLY A 400 32.03 -1.95 -14.74
N VAL A 401 32.72 -0.86 -15.13
CA VAL A 401 33.90 -0.39 -14.42
C VAL A 401 33.50 0.00 -12.98
N LEU A 402 34.17 -0.58 -12.00
CA LEU A 402 34.01 -0.33 -10.57
C LEU A 402 35.39 -0.08 -9.98
N ASN A 403 35.60 1.12 -9.44
CA ASN A 403 36.77 1.39 -8.63
C ASN A 403 36.55 0.72 -7.27
N ALA A 404 37.40 -0.24 -6.92
CA ALA A 404 37.22 -1.07 -5.73
C ALA A 404 37.17 -0.25 -4.44
N SER A 405 37.88 0.89 -4.40
CA SER A 405 37.86 1.82 -3.28
C SER A 405 36.48 2.39 -2.96
N GLN A 406 35.55 2.41 -3.91
CA GLN A 406 34.17 2.85 -3.67
C GLN A 406 33.45 1.93 -2.69
N LEU A 407 33.81 0.64 -2.67
CA LEU A 407 33.24 -0.34 -1.74
C LEU A 407 33.73 -0.13 -0.31
N ASN A 408 34.80 0.62 -0.08
CA ASN A 408 35.36 0.86 1.26
C ASN A 408 34.40 1.61 2.17
N GLN A 409 33.42 2.34 1.61
CA GLN A 409 32.29 2.91 2.37
C GLN A 409 31.50 1.85 3.13
N PHE A 410 31.52 0.59 2.67
CA PHE A 410 30.92 -0.55 3.37
C PHE A 410 31.98 -1.45 4.01
N MET A 411 33.03 -1.79 3.26
CA MET A 411 33.99 -2.83 3.64
C MET A 411 34.88 -2.46 4.83
N GLU A 412 35.33 -1.21 4.93
CA GLU A 412 36.21 -0.78 6.03
C GLU A 412 35.48 -0.78 7.39
N PRO A 413 34.36 -0.04 7.58
CA PRO A 413 33.67 -0.02 8.86
C PRO A 413 33.09 -1.38 9.24
N ASN A 414 32.70 -2.21 8.25
CA ASN A 414 31.99 -3.45 8.54
C ASN A 414 32.87 -4.69 8.66
N LEU A 415 33.96 -4.76 7.89
CA LEU A 415 34.79 -5.95 7.79
C LEU A 415 36.26 -5.69 8.11
N ASN A 416 36.68 -4.44 8.36
CA ASN A 416 38.08 -4.05 8.44
C ASN A 416 38.87 -4.46 7.18
N ILE A 417 38.25 -4.35 6.00
CA ILE A 417 38.88 -4.65 4.72
C ILE A 417 38.85 -3.38 3.87
N ARG A 418 40.02 -3.03 3.34
CA ARG A 418 40.19 -2.00 2.31
C ARG A 418 40.48 -2.67 0.98
N LEU A 419 39.77 -2.24 -0.05
CA LEU A 419 39.94 -2.71 -1.42
C LEU A 419 40.52 -1.57 -2.27
N ASP A 420 41.49 -1.91 -3.10
CA ASP A 420 42.09 -1.03 -4.09
C ASP A 420 42.08 -1.67 -5.48
N GLY A 421 42.32 -0.87 -6.52
CA GLY A 421 42.31 -1.30 -7.92
C GLY A 421 40.98 -1.11 -8.63
N GLN A 422 40.86 -1.74 -9.79
CA GLN A 422 39.71 -1.56 -10.68
C GLN A 422 39.20 -2.89 -11.22
N LEU A 423 37.93 -3.18 -10.96
CA LEU A 423 37.17 -4.20 -11.69
C LEU A 423 36.68 -3.53 -12.97
N GLN A 424 37.22 -3.90 -14.13
CA GLN A 424 36.80 -3.30 -15.40
C GLN A 424 35.46 -3.86 -15.88
N LYS A 425 35.22 -5.14 -15.62
CA LYS A 425 33.98 -5.82 -16.00
C LYS A 425 33.79 -7.08 -15.18
N THR A 426 32.61 -7.27 -14.59
CA THR A 426 32.24 -8.50 -13.90
C THR A 426 30.90 -8.99 -14.38
N TYR A 427 30.82 -10.28 -14.70
CA TYR A 427 29.57 -10.98 -15.02
C TYR A 427 29.40 -12.14 -14.07
N PHE A 428 28.18 -12.37 -13.61
CA PHE A 428 27.87 -13.61 -12.93
C PHE A 428 26.43 -14.07 -13.18
N THR A 429 26.25 -15.38 -13.06
CA THR A 429 24.94 -16.04 -13.02
C THR A 429 24.89 -16.91 -11.77
N ILE A 430 23.89 -16.69 -10.93
CA ILE A 430 23.56 -17.52 -9.79
C ILE A 430 22.31 -18.32 -10.14
N ASN A 431 22.41 -19.64 -10.04
CA ASN A 431 21.26 -20.53 -10.13
C ASN A 431 21.08 -21.18 -8.75
N GLY A 432 19.91 -21.02 -8.15
CA GLY A 432 19.69 -21.50 -6.78
C GLY A 432 18.24 -21.81 -6.47
N ASN A 433 18.00 -22.24 -5.24
CA ASN A 433 16.68 -22.51 -4.68
C ASN A 433 16.61 -21.97 -3.23
N SER A 434 15.61 -22.38 -2.45
CA SER A 434 15.47 -21.93 -1.05
C SER A 434 16.61 -22.34 -0.11
N ASP A 435 17.48 -23.27 -0.50
CA ASP A 435 18.52 -23.89 0.34
C ASP A 435 19.96 -23.65 -0.16
N VAL A 436 20.18 -23.85 -1.46
CA VAL A 436 21.52 -23.93 -2.06
C VAL A 436 21.58 -23.23 -3.41
N SER A 437 22.78 -22.84 -3.81
CA SER A 437 23.03 -22.23 -5.11
C SER A 437 24.40 -22.56 -5.67
N ASN A 438 24.54 -22.27 -6.97
CA ASN A 438 25.79 -22.32 -7.71
C ASN A 438 25.98 -20.97 -8.40
N ILE A 439 27.23 -20.54 -8.55
CA ILE A 439 27.60 -19.32 -9.26
C ILE A 439 28.62 -19.65 -10.35
N ASP A 440 28.36 -19.12 -11.55
CA ASP A 440 29.35 -18.96 -12.60
C ASP A 440 29.70 -17.48 -12.70
N LEU A 441 30.97 -17.15 -12.52
CA LEU A 441 31.49 -15.78 -12.50
C LEU A 441 32.64 -15.63 -13.48
N LYS A 442 32.71 -14.49 -14.15
CA LYS A 442 33.93 -14.05 -14.83
C LYS A 442 34.19 -12.58 -14.56
N THR A 443 35.44 -12.23 -14.33
CA THR A 443 35.83 -10.85 -14.03
C THR A 443 37.12 -10.47 -14.73
N LYS A 444 37.17 -9.23 -15.20
CA LYS A 444 38.35 -8.56 -15.74
C LYS A 444 38.72 -7.43 -14.79
N TYR A 445 39.97 -7.40 -14.33
CA TYR A 445 40.41 -6.44 -13.33
C TYR A 445 41.91 -6.13 -13.44
N GLU A 446 42.27 -4.97 -12.91
CA GLU A 446 43.64 -4.46 -12.89
C GLU A 446 43.98 -3.89 -11.52
N ASN A 447 45.20 -4.18 -11.08
CA ASN A 447 45.81 -3.73 -9.83
C ASN A 447 44.90 -3.95 -8.60
N PHE A 448 44.15 -5.05 -8.57
CA PHE A 448 43.23 -5.35 -7.49
C PHE A 448 44.01 -5.83 -6.26
N ASP A 449 43.82 -5.16 -5.12
CA ASP A 449 44.51 -5.46 -3.86
C ASP A 449 43.48 -5.54 -2.71
N ILE A 450 43.69 -6.52 -1.81
CA ILE A 450 42.87 -6.72 -0.61
C ILE A 450 43.73 -6.45 0.62
N ILE A 451 43.43 -5.36 1.30
CA ILE A 451 44.17 -4.91 2.48
C ILE A 451 43.33 -5.20 3.72
N VAL A 452 43.81 -6.13 4.55
CA VAL A 452 43.21 -6.39 5.87
C VAL A 452 43.72 -5.35 6.85
N LEU A 453 42.81 -4.66 7.52
CA LEU A 453 43.11 -3.64 8.53
C LEU A 453 43.18 -4.28 9.92
N LYS A 454 43.93 -3.67 10.83
CA LYS A 454 43.95 -4.04 12.26
C LYS A 454 42.59 -3.77 12.91
N GLU A 455 42.40 -4.21 14.15
CA GLU A 455 41.13 -4.02 14.88
C GLU A 455 40.69 -2.55 14.95
N ASN A 456 41.65 -1.62 15.07
CA ASN A 456 41.41 -0.17 15.03
C ASN A 456 40.84 0.33 13.69
N GLY A 457 40.88 -0.48 12.62
CA GLY A 457 40.34 -0.15 11.29
C GLY A 457 41.12 0.90 10.53
N GLU A 458 42.36 1.23 10.92
CA GLU A 458 43.16 2.28 10.29
C GLU A 458 44.46 1.73 9.69
N GLU A 459 45.18 0.94 10.48
CA GLU A 459 46.50 0.43 10.08
C GLU A 459 46.38 -0.88 9.32
N LYS A 460 47.19 -1.05 8.26
CA LYS A 460 47.32 -2.33 7.54
C LYS A 460 47.84 -3.42 8.47
N ASN A 461 47.10 -4.52 8.57
CA ASN A 461 47.61 -5.78 9.11
C ASN A 461 48.55 -6.40 8.07
N LYS A 462 49.85 -6.06 8.19
CA LYS A 462 50.91 -6.46 7.25
C LYS A 462 51.00 -7.98 7.08
N PHE A 463 50.78 -8.76 8.15
CA PHE A 463 50.87 -10.22 8.10
C PHE A 463 49.71 -10.83 7.32
N LEU A 464 48.46 -10.55 7.70
CA LEU A 464 47.27 -11.11 7.04
C LEU A 464 47.14 -10.62 5.59
N SER A 465 47.44 -9.35 5.34
CA SER A 465 47.40 -8.82 3.96
C SER A 465 48.48 -9.46 3.08
N GLY A 466 49.69 -9.69 3.62
CA GLY A 466 50.76 -10.37 2.90
C GLY A 466 50.38 -11.79 2.50
N LEU A 467 49.68 -12.53 3.38
CA LEU A 467 49.21 -13.88 3.06
C LEU A 467 48.13 -13.90 1.98
N ILE A 468 47.17 -12.96 2.00
CA ILE A 468 46.10 -12.90 0.99
C ILE A 468 46.68 -12.57 -0.39
N ASN A 469 47.60 -11.60 -0.45
CA ASN A 469 48.18 -11.13 -1.72
C ASN A 469 49.15 -12.14 -2.37
N LEU A 470 49.60 -13.17 -1.64
CA LEU A 470 50.36 -14.28 -2.24
C LEU A 470 49.50 -15.19 -3.11
N PHE A 471 48.20 -15.26 -2.82
CA PHE A 471 47.27 -16.11 -3.57
C PHE A 471 46.38 -15.30 -4.51
N VAL A 472 46.09 -14.04 -4.19
CA VAL A 472 45.31 -13.16 -5.06
C VAL A 472 46.20 -12.60 -6.16
N SER A 473 45.89 -12.93 -7.41
CA SER A 473 46.58 -12.32 -8.54
C SER A 473 46.12 -10.87 -8.74
N ASN A 474 47.06 -9.94 -8.92
CA ASN A 474 46.76 -8.50 -9.02
C ASN A 474 46.03 -8.11 -10.32
N ASN A 475 46.12 -8.92 -11.37
CA ASN A 475 45.55 -8.65 -12.69
C ASN A 475 44.92 -9.91 -13.29
N SER A 476 44.00 -9.75 -14.25
CA SER A 476 43.39 -10.84 -15.01
C SER A 476 43.97 -11.05 -16.42
N ASN A 477 45.06 -10.36 -16.75
CA ASN A 477 45.68 -10.36 -18.09
C ASN A 477 46.56 -11.58 -18.39
N ASP A 478 46.63 -12.52 -17.45
CA ASP A 478 47.26 -13.83 -17.62
C ASP A 478 46.42 -14.77 -18.50
N GLN A 479 45.16 -14.41 -18.79
CA GLN A 479 44.24 -15.18 -19.63
C GLN A 479 44.07 -14.56 -21.02
N SER A 480 43.81 -15.40 -22.04
CA SER A 480 43.75 -14.97 -23.45
C SER A 480 42.61 -13.99 -23.76
N ASP A 481 41.51 -14.03 -23.02
CA ASP A 481 40.40 -13.08 -23.10
C ASP A 481 40.45 -12.00 -22.00
N ASN A 482 41.52 -11.97 -21.21
CA ASN A 482 41.72 -11.15 -20.01
C ASN A 482 40.64 -11.33 -18.93
N PHE A 483 39.84 -12.39 -18.98
CA PHE A 483 38.87 -12.72 -17.94
C PHE A 483 39.36 -13.91 -17.12
N ARG A 484 39.35 -13.74 -15.80
CA ARG A 484 39.39 -14.89 -14.90
C ARG A 484 37.98 -15.42 -14.70
N LYS A 485 37.83 -16.73 -14.87
CA LYS A 485 36.55 -17.44 -14.82
C LYS A 485 36.55 -18.37 -13.63
N ALA A 486 35.43 -18.44 -12.93
CA ALA A 486 35.26 -19.30 -11.77
C ALA A 486 33.85 -19.88 -11.72
N THR A 487 33.77 -21.09 -11.19
CA THR A 487 32.50 -21.75 -10.85
C THR A 487 32.61 -22.22 -9.41
N ALA A 488 31.65 -21.81 -8.57
CA ALA A 488 31.51 -22.33 -7.21
C ALA A 488 30.14 -22.98 -7.04
N LYS A 489 30.12 -24.16 -6.40
CA LYS A 489 28.92 -25.01 -6.27
C LYS A 489 28.53 -25.24 -4.81
N ASN A 490 27.28 -25.63 -4.60
CA ASN A 490 26.72 -26.03 -3.30
C ASN A 490 26.86 -24.97 -2.19
N ILE A 491 26.74 -23.69 -2.57
CA ILE A 491 26.81 -22.58 -1.63
C ILE A 491 25.54 -22.59 -0.78
N GLN A 492 25.71 -22.84 0.51
CA GLN A 492 24.61 -22.99 1.46
C GLN A 492 24.03 -21.62 1.84
N ARG A 493 22.70 -21.52 1.80
CA ARG A 493 21.99 -20.32 2.23
C ARG A 493 21.92 -20.23 3.75
N VAL A 494 22.19 -19.04 4.28
CA VAL A 494 21.91 -18.71 5.67
C VAL A 494 20.45 -18.24 5.78
N LYS A 495 19.53 -19.16 6.11
CA LYS A 495 18.07 -18.94 6.00
C LYS A 495 17.49 -17.81 6.87
N HIS A 496 18.17 -17.40 7.94
CA HIS A 496 17.75 -16.27 8.76
C HIS A 496 18.30 -14.91 8.25
N LYS A 497 19.10 -14.92 7.18
CA LYS A 497 19.58 -13.70 6.50
C LYS A 497 18.78 -13.47 5.21
N SER A 498 18.85 -12.24 4.70
CA SER A 498 18.07 -11.79 3.53
C SER A 498 18.47 -12.52 2.23
N VAL A 499 17.62 -12.44 1.21
CA VAL A 499 17.94 -12.93 -0.15
C VAL A 499 19.18 -12.21 -0.72
N PHE A 500 19.38 -10.92 -0.39
CA PHE A 500 20.57 -10.17 -0.77
C PHE A 500 21.85 -10.68 -0.10
N ASN A 501 21.78 -11.15 1.15
CA ASN A 501 22.91 -11.85 1.77
C ASN A 501 23.24 -13.13 0.98
N PHE A 502 22.23 -13.87 0.51
CA PHE A 502 22.46 -15.07 -0.28
C PHE A 502 23.15 -14.75 -1.62
N ILE A 503 22.71 -13.68 -2.31
CA ILE A 503 23.39 -13.17 -3.51
C ILE A 503 24.84 -12.78 -3.20
N TRP A 504 25.07 -12.05 -2.10
CA TRP A 504 26.40 -11.62 -1.67
C TRP A 504 27.36 -12.79 -1.42
N ILE A 505 26.95 -13.81 -0.66
CA ILE A 505 27.85 -14.94 -0.36
C ILE A 505 28.21 -15.74 -1.62
N ASN A 506 27.34 -15.76 -2.62
CA ASN A 506 27.65 -16.33 -3.93
C ASN A 506 28.70 -15.50 -4.66
N ILE A 507 28.49 -14.18 -4.77
CA ILE A 507 29.47 -13.27 -5.39
C ILE A 507 30.84 -13.41 -4.71
N ARG A 508 30.86 -13.44 -3.36
CA ARG A 508 32.09 -13.64 -2.58
C ARG A 508 32.79 -14.96 -2.94
N ALA A 509 32.05 -16.05 -3.04
CA ALA A 509 32.61 -17.35 -3.40
C ALA A 509 33.18 -17.35 -4.82
N GLY A 510 32.44 -16.80 -5.80
CA GLY A 510 32.89 -16.71 -7.19
C GLY A 510 34.12 -15.79 -7.37
N LEU A 511 34.15 -14.64 -6.69
CA LEU A 511 35.31 -13.75 -6.73
C LEU A 511 36.54 -14.38 -6.08
N LYS A 512 36.37 -15.04 -4.93
CA LYS A 512 37.45 -15.77 -4.26
C LYS A 512 38.05 -16.79 -5.21
N GLU A 513 37.23 -17.63 -5.83
CA GLU A 513 37.70 -18.68 -6.75
C GLU A 513 38.31 -18.10 -8.05
N ALA A 514 37.86 -16.94 -8.52
CA ALA A 514 38.42 -16.31 -9.71
C ALA A 514 39.75 -15.61 -9.45
N MET A 515 40.01 -15.18 -8.22
CA MET A 515 41.16 -14.34 -7.88
C MET A 515 42.32 -15.13 -7.26
N LEU A 516 42.02 -16.25 -6.59
CA LEU A 516 43.00 -17.28 -6.22
C LEU A 516 43.45 -18.05 -7.47
#